data_AF-A0A1M7B6Q9-F1
#
_entry.id   AF-A0A1M7B6Q9-F1
#
_cell.length_a   1.000
_cell.length_b   1.000
_cell.length_c   1.000
_cell.angle_alpha   90.00
_cell.angle_beta   90.00
_cell.angle_gamma   90.00
#
_symmetry.space_group_name_H-M   'P 1'
#
loop_
_entity.id
_entity.type
_entity.pdbx_description
1 polymer ?
#
loop_
_entity_poly.entity_id
_entity_poly.type
_entity_poly.pdbx_seq_one_letter_code
_entity_poly.pdbx_strand_id
1 'polypeptide(L)'
;MAEKTLNKLKNTALNYASTALLRVELAAEESKLKKHFQALGQKLHGAVRDDLLNTIKDDPSVVEILGAIEEEKRVIESLRNRIDNTGSEREEA
;
A
#
# COMPACT_ATOMS: atom_id res chain seq x y z
N MET A 1 -16.65 -27.12 27.55
CA MET A 1 -17.39 -25.90 27.13
C MET A 1 -16.53 -24.64 27.28
N ALA A 2 -15.96 -24.36 28.47
CA ALA A 2 -15.12 -23.17 28.69
C ALA A 2 -13.87 -23.08 27.80
N GLU A 3 -13.16 -24.18 27.57
CA GLU A 3 -11.95 -24.25 26.74
C GLU A 3 -12.23 -23.89 25.26
N LYS A 4 -13.37 -24.34 24.73
CA LYS A 4 -13.82 -24.03 23.36
C LYS A 4 -14.14 -22.53 23.20
N THR A 5 -14.71 -21.90 24.23
CA THR A 5 -14.99 -20.45 24.25
C THR A 5 -13.72 -19.63 24.36
N LEU A 6 -12.76 -20.05 25.19
CA LEU A 6 -11.47 -19.38 25.35
C LEU A 6 -10.64 -19.42 24.07
N ASN A 7 -10.60 -20.58 23.39
CA ASN A 7 -9.89 -20.73 22.12
C ASN A 7 -10.49 -19.86 21.01
N LYS A 8 -11.83 -19.75 20.94
CA LYS A 8 -12.49 -18.81 20.02
C LYS A 8 -12.07 -17.37 20.30
N LEU A 9 -12.13 -16.92 21.56
CA LEU A 9 -11.73 -15.57 21.94
C LEU A 9 -10.26 -15.26 21.58
N LYS A 10 -9.35 -16.20 21.86
CA LYS A 10 -7.93 -16.08 21.50
C LYS A 10 -7.74 -15.92 19.99
N ASN A 11 -8.40 -16.76 19.19
CA ASN A 11 -8.28 -16.70 17.73
C ASN A 11 -8.85 -15.38 17.18
N THR A 12 -9.98 -14.93 17.71
CA THR A 12 -10.56 -13.64 17.30
C THR A 12 -9.62 -12.47 17.64
N ALA A 13 -9.03 -12.46 18.85
CA ALA A 13 -8.07 -11.44 19.25
C ALA A 13 -6.81 -11.45 18.36
N LEU A 14 -6.30 -12.64 18.02
CA LEU A 14 -5.16 -12.80 17.12
C LEU A 14 -5.47 -12.28 15.72
N ASN A 15 -6.67 -12.54 15.21
CA ASN A 15 -7.12 -12.03 13.91
C ASN A 15 -7.23 -10.50 13.91
N TYR A 16 -7.78 -9.89 14.97
CA TYR A 16 -7.82 -8.43 15.10
C TYR A 16 -6.41 -7.80 15.10
N ALA A 17 -5.48 -8.39 15.85
CA ALA A 17 -4.10 -7.92 15.87
C ALA A 17 -3.43 -8.05 14.49
N SER A 18 -3.64 -9.17 13.80
CA SER A 18 -3.15 -9.41 12.45
C SER A 18 -3.68 -8.38 11.45
N THR A 19 -5.00 -8.15 11.42
CA THR A 19 -5.62 -7.13 10.55
C THR A 19 -5.13 -5.72 10.89
N ALA A 20 -4.93 -5.41 12.17
CA ALA A 20 -4.38 -4.11 12.57
C ALA A 20 -2.95 -3.91 12.04
N LEU A 21 -2.09 -4.93 12.13
CA LEU A 21 -0.74 -4.89 11.57
C LEU A 21 -0.76 -4.68 10.06
N LEU A 22 -1.63 -5.39 9.33
CA LEU A 22 -1.79 -5.19 7.88
C LEU A 22 -2.22 -3.77 7.51
N ARG A 23 -3.08 -3.13 8.33
CA ARG A 23 -3.49 -1.74 8.11
C ARG A 23 -2.36 -0.74 8.37
N VAL A 24 -1.49 -1.00 9.33
CA VAL A 24 -0.30 -0.17 9.56
C VAL A 24 0.67 -0.31 8.38
N GLU A 25 0.89 -1.54 7.90
CA GLU A 25 1.69 -1.81 6.70
C GLU A 25 1.13 -1.09 5.47
N LEU A 26 -0.19 -1.19 5.24
CA LEU A 26 -0.88 -0.45 4.18
C LEU A 26 -0.65 1.06 4.27
N ALA A 27 -0.78 1.65 5.47
CA ALA A 27 -0.57 3.08 5.66
C ALA A 27 0.89 3.50 5.40
N ALA A 28 1.86 2.63 5.71
CA ALA A 28 3.27 2.87 5.42
C ALA A 28 3.54 2.88 3.91
N GLU A 29 3.00 1.90 3.18
CA GLU A 29 3.13 1.82 1.73
C GLU A 29 2.40 2.99 1.02
N GLU A 30 1.19 3.35 1.46
CA GLU A 30 0.50 4.55 0.95
C GLU A 30 1.30 5.84 1.20
N SER A 31 2.03 5.93 2.33
CA SER A 31 2.94 7.04 2.58
C SER A 31 4.16 7.05 1.65
N LYS A 32 4.71 5.89 1.27
CA LYS A 32 5.79 5.81 0.29
C LYS A 32 5.30 6.23 -1.09
N LEU A 33 4.15 5.70 -1.52
CA LEU A 33 3.51 6.07 -2.79
C LEU A 33 3.33 7.59 -2.90
N LYS A 34 2.85 8.23 -1.84
CA LYS A 34 2.72 9.70 -1.78
C LYS A 34 4.06 10.42 -1.99
N LYS A 35 5.16 9.93 -1.39
CA LYS A 35 6.49 10.52 -1.58
C LYS A 35 6.96 10.39 -3.03
N HIS A 36 6.72 9.26 -3.68
CA HIS A 36 7.06 9.08 -5.10
C HIS A 36 6.27 10.03 -6.00
N PHE A 37 4.96 10.19 -5.78
CA PHE A 37 4.17 11.17 -6.52
C PHE A 37 4.61 12.61 -6.27
N GLN A 38 5.01 12.96 -5.05
CA GLN A 38 5.58 14.28 -4.74
C GLN A 38 6.89 14.52 -5.49
N ALA A 39 7.80 13.54 -5.52
CA ALA A 39 9.05 13.63 -6.26
C ALA A 39 8.81 13.76 -7.77
N LEU A 40 7.87 12.98 -8.33
CA LEU A 40 7.47 13.09 -9.73
C LEU A 40 6.90 14.47 -10.04
N GLY A 41 6.01 14.98 -9.17
CA GLY A 41 5.41 16.31 -9.30
C GLY A 41 6.44 17.44 -9.29
N GLN A 42 7.46 17.35 -8.43
CA GLN A 42 8.57 18.31 -8.41
C GLN A 42 9.37 18.31 -9.70
N LYS A 43 9.65 17.12 -10.27
CA LYS A 43 10.35 17.00 -11.56
C LYS A 43 9.51 17.54 -12.72
N LEU A 44 8.24 17.16 -12.79
CA LEU A 44 7.29 17.67 -13.78
C LEU A 44 7.18 19.20 -13.70
N HIS A 45 7.03 19.75 -12.50
CA HIS A 45 6.98 21.20 -12.31
C HIS A 45 8.24 21.90 -12.84
N GLY A 46 9.43 21.33 -12.59
CA GLY A 46 10.69 21.83 -13.16
C GLY A 46 10.68 21.78 -14.69
N ALA A 47 10.30 20.65 -15.28
CA ALA A 47 10.25 20.51 -16.73
C ALA A 47 9.21 21.40 -17.41
N VAL A 48 8.07 21.66 -16.78
CA VAL A 48 7.08 22.63 -17.29
C VAL A 48 7.66 24.04 -17.30
N ARG A 49 8.32 24.44 -16.21
CA ARG A 49 8.91 25.79 -16.08
C ARG A 49 10.03 26.01 -17.10
N ASP A 50 10.83 24.99 -17.35
CA ASP A 50 12.05 25.08 -18.14
C ASP A 50 11.85 24.63 -19.61
N ASP A 51 10.60 24.36 -20.03
CA ASP A 51 10.18 23.88 -21.36
C ASP A 51 10.85 22.56 -21.81
N LEU A 52 11.02 21.63 -20.87
CA LEU A 52 11.69 20.33 -21.03
C LEU A 52 10.72 19.14 -20.96
N LEU A 53 9.42 19.36 -21.18
CA LEU A 53 8.41 18.29 -21.12
C LEU A 53 8.65 17.17 -22.15
N ASN A 54 9.27 17.48 -23.29
CA ASN A 54 9.54 16.46 -24.31
C ASN A 54 10.71 15.55 -23.94
N THR A 55 11.61 15.99 -23.06
CA THR A 55 12.82 15.26 -22.66
C THR A 55 12.67 14.57 -21.29
N ILE A 56 11.80 15.07 -20.41
CA ILE A 56 11.60 14.51 -19.07
C ILE A 56 11.14 13.04 -19.08
N LYS A 57 10.44 12.60 -20.13
CA LYS A 57 9.98 11.21 -20.27
C LYS A 57 11.14 10.21 -20.40
N ASP A 58 12.29 10.67 -20.89
CA ASP A 58 13.48 9.85 -21.13
C ASP A 58 14.52 10.04 -19.99
N ASP A 59 14.22 10.87 -18.98
CA ASP A 59 15.05 11.03 -17.78
C ASP A 59 15.02 9.72 -16.97
N PRO A 60 16.17 9.04 -16.76
CA PRO A 60 16.23 7.78 -16.02
C PRO A 60 15.62 7.87 -14.62
N SER A 61 15.78 9.02 -13.95
CA SER A 61 15.23 9.23 -12.61
C SER A 61 13.70 9.33 -12.61
N VAL A 62 13.09 9.82 -13.70
CA VAL A 62 11.63 9.87 -13.86
C VAL A 62 11.10 8.47 -14.14
N VAL A 63 11.77 7.72 -15.01
CA VAL A 63 11.43 6.32 -15.30
C VAL A 63 11.51 5.47 -14.04
N GLU A 64 12.54 5.64 -13.21
CA GLU A 64 12.67 4.94 -11.94
C GLU A 64 11.54 5.30 -10.97
N ILE A 65 11.17 6.58 -10.84
CA ILE A 65 10.05 7.01 -9.99
C ILE A 65 8.73 6.41 -10.49
N LEU A 66 8.51 6.36 -11.81
CA LEU A 66 7.30 5.71 -12.38
C LEU A 66 7.28 4.21 -12.09
N GLY A 67 8.42 3.52 -12.22
CA GLY A 67 8.55 2.12 -11.86
C GLY A 67 8.24 1.87 -10.38
N ALA A 68 8.77 2.71 -9.48
CA ALA A 68 8.49 2.63 -8.05
C ALA A 68 7.00 2.87 -7.74
N ILE A 69 6.35 3.82 -8.42
CA ILE A 69 4.90 4.07 -8.27
C ILE A 69 4.09 2.82 -8.65
N GLU A 70 4.41 2.18 -9.76
CA GLU A 70 3.68 1.00 -10.21
C GLU A 70 3.88 -0.22 -9.30
N GLU A 71 5.10 -0.41 -8.79
CA GLU A 71 5.37 -1.47 -7.81
C GLU A 71 4.61 -1.24 -6.51
N GLU A 72 4.68 -0.02 -5.96
CA GLU A 72 4.01 0.33 -4.71
C GLU A 72 2.48 0.19 -4.81
N LYS A 73 1.88 0.54 -5.96
CA LYS A 73 0.46 0.30 -6.23
C LYS A 73 0.11 -1.19 -6.17
N ARG A 74 0.96 -2.07 -6.72
CA ARG A 74 0.74 -3.53 -6.67
C ARG A 74 0.81 -4.05 -5.25
N VAL A 75 1.75 -3.57 -4.45
CA VAL A 75 1.89 -3.93 -3.03
C VAL A 75 0.65 -3.49 -2.25
N ILE A 76 0.21 -2.23 -2.43
CA ILE A 76 -1.01 -1.70 -1.80
C ILE A 76 -2.24 -2.53 -2.18
N GLU A 77 -2.39 -2.89 -3.45
CA GLU A 77 -3.49 -3.72 -3.91
C GLU A 77 -3.44 -5.12 -3.28
N SER A 78 -2.27 -5.73 -3.18
CA SER A 78 -2.08 -7.00 -2.48
C SER A 78 -2.46 -6.92 -1.00
N LEU A 79 -2.07 -5.84 -0.31
CA LEU A 79 -2.40 -5.61 1.10
C LEU A 79 -3.89 -5.41 1.32
N ARG A 80 -4.57 -4.66 0.44
CA ARG A 80 -6.02 -4.47 0.48
C ARG A 80 -6.75 -5.81 0.33
N ASN A 81 -6.37 -6.60 -0.67
CA ASN A 81 -6.93 -7.95 -0.87
C ASN A 81 -6.73 -8.85 0.36
N ARG A 82 -5.57 -8.80 1.03
CA ARG A 82 -5.31 -9.56 2.26
C ARG A 82 -6.18 -9.09 3.44
N ILE A 83 -6.41 -7.79 3.58
CA ILE A 83 -7.28 -7.21 4.60
C ILE A 83 -8.75 -7.61 4.37
N ASP A 84 -9.20 -7.58 3.11
CA ASP A 84 -10.58 -7.94 2.75
C ASP A 84 -10.82 -9.44 2.94
N ASN A 85 -9.87 -10.29 2.53
CA ASN A 85 -9.95 -11.74 2.74
C ASN A 85 -9.90 -12.15 4.22
N THR A 86 -9.22 -11.38 5.10
CA THR A 86 -9.31 -11.61 6.56
C THR A 86 -10.68 -11.22 7.14
N GLY A 87 -11.48 -10.43 6.41
CA GLY A 87 -12.87 -10.12 6.75
C GLY A 87 -13.85 -11.24 6.39
N SER A 88 -13.63 -11.93 5.27
CA SER A 88 -14.54 -12.97 4.73
C SER A 88 -14.55 -14.28 5.51
N GLU A 89 -13.49 -14.61 6.25
CA GLU A 89 -13.47 -15.77 7.17
C GLU A 89 -14.49 -15.66 8.33
N ARG A 90 -15.23 -14.54 8.43
CA ARG A 90 -16.30 -14.32 9.42
C ARG A 90 -17.68 -14.82 9.00
N GLU A 91 -17.96 -15.02 7.71
CA GLU A 91 -19.32 -15.38 7.25
C GLU A 91 -19.59 -16.90 7.28
N GLU A 92 -18.57 -17.74 7.43
CA GLU A 92 -18.70 -19.21 7.40
C GLU A 92 -18.50 -19.92 8.77
N ALA A 93 -18.35 -19.18 9.88
CA ALA A 93 -17.96 -19.73 11.20
C ALA A 93 -18.99 -19.54 12.34
#